data_AF-U5N7K2-F1
#
_entry.id   AF-U5N7K2-F1
#
_cell.length_a   1.000
_cell.length_b   1.000
_cell.length_c   1.000
_cell.angle_alpha   90.00
_cell.angle_beta   90.00
_cell.angle_gamma   90.00
#
_symmetry.space_group_name_H-M   'P 1'
#
loop_
_entity.id
_entity.type
_entity.pdbx_description
1 polymer ?
#
loop_
_entity_poly.entity_id
_entity_poly.type
_entity_poly.pdbx_seq_one_letter_code
_entity_poly.pdbx_strand_id
1 'polypeptide(L)' 'MKLGGKYKFTEVQTRHWEQFAQAASLSKAQTKNRVLRMARALPPTARQLQALPPFADQPIIAKIVTLIEQRTAW' A
#
# COMPACT_ATOMS: atom_id res chain seq x y z
N MET A 1 13.48 -1.63 -6.29
CA MET A 1 13.78 -2.64 -5.24
C MET A 1 12.87 -3.84 -5.42
N LYS A 2 13.35 -5.07 -5.12
CA LYS A 2 12.57 -6.31 -5.15
C LYS A 2 11.99 -6.62 -3.76
N LEU A 3 10.75 -7.09 -3.68
CA LEU A 3 10.14 -7.54 -2.44
C LEU A 3 10.15 -9.07 -2.40
N GLY A 4 10.91 -9.67 -1.49
CA GLY A 4 11.03 -11.14 -1.39
C GLY A 4 11.37 -11.80 -2.73
N GLY A 5 12.24 -11.18 -3.53
CA GLY A 5 12.64 -11.70 -4.85
C GLY A 5 11.73 -11.33 -6.02
N LYS A 6 10.61 -10.62 -5.81
CA LYS A 6 9.66 -10.24 -6.87
C LYS A 6 9.79 -8.76 -7.27
N TYR A 7 9.64 -8.52 -8.58
CA TYR A 7 9.64 -7.19 -9.18
C TYR A 7 8.22 -6.68 -9.53
N LYS A 8 7.28 -7.60 -9.82
CA LYS A 8 5.89 -7.24 -10.12
C LYS A 8 5.02 -7.37 -8.88
N PHE A 9 4.22 -6.35 -8.60
CA PHE A 9 3.30 -6.35 -7.45
C PHE A 9 2.25 -7.45 -7.52
N THR A 10 1.82 -7.84 -8.72
CA THR A 10 0.87 -8.94 -8.94
C THR A 10 1.43 -10.31 -8.57
N GLU A 11 2.75 -10.43 -8.44
CA GLU A 11 3.43 -11.67 -8.04
C GLU A 11 3.77 -11.69 -6.55
N VAL A 12 3.48 -10.61 -5.82
CA VAL A 12 3.76 -10.49 -4.38
C VAL A 12 2.71 -11.26 -3.58
N GLN A 13 3.16 -12.14 -2.70
CA GLN A 13 2.35 -12.92 -1.77
C GLN A 13 2.87 -12.68 -0.35
N THR A 14 2.12 -13.12 0.66
CA THR A 14 2.48 -12.99 2.08
C THR A 14 3.91 -13.45 2.39
N ARG A 15 4.34 -14.58 1.81
CA ARG A 15 5.72 -15.10 1.99
C ARG A 15 6.82 -14.14 1.55
N HIS A 16 6.57 -13.31 0.53
CA HIS A 16 7.56 -12.36 0.02
C HIS A 16 7.74 -11.17 1.00
N TRP A 17 6.68 -10.80 1.72
CA TRP A 17 6.74 -9.82 2.81
C TRP A 17 7.52 -10.36 4.01
N GLU A 18 7.34 -11.65 4.34
CA GLU A 18 8.12 -12.29 5.40
C GLU A 18 9.60 -12.41 5.06
N GLN A 19 9.94 -12.78 3.83
CA GLN A 19 11.31 -12.83 3.34
C GLN A 19 11.96 -11.44 3.36
N PHE A 20 11.21 -10.41 2.96
CA PHE A 20 11.65 -9.03 3.07
C PHE A 20 11.93 -8.63 4.53
N ALA A 21 11.00 -8.91 5.44
CA ALA A 21 11.17 -8.61 6.86
C ALA A 21 12.42 -9.30 7.43
N GLN A 22 12.60 -10.58 7.13
CA GLN A 22 13.77 -11.34 7.56
C GLN A 22 15.08 -10.77 6.99
N ALA A 23 15.13 -10.46 5.69
CA ALA A 23 16.30 -9.87 5.05
C ALA A 23 16.65 -8.47 5.61
N ALA A 24 15.65 -7.72 6.06
CA ALA A 24 15.81 -6.42 6.69
C ALA A 24 16.00 -6.50 8.22
N SER A 25 16.15 -7.69 8.81
CA SER A 25 16.23 -7.92 10.26
C SER A 25 15.04 -7.34 11.06
N LEU A 26 13.86 -7.31 10.43
CA LEU A 26 12.60 -6.88 11.03
C LEU A 26 11.78 -8.07 11.53
N SER A 27 10.99 -7.84 12.59
CA SER A 27 9.99 -8.83 13.02
C SER A 27 8.90 -9.00 11.96
N LYS A 28 8.65 -10.25 11.54
CA LYS A 28 7.57 -10.59 10.59
C LYS A 28 6.20 -10.10 11.08
N ALA A 29 5.90 -10.31 12.37
CA ALA A 29 4.64 -9.92 12.97
C ALA A 29 4.46 -8.39 12.99
N GLN A 30 5.49 -7.65 13.40
CA GLN A 30 5.46 -6.19 13.39
C GLN A 30 5.35 -5.63 11.97
N THR A 31 6.07 -6.24 11.01
CA THR A 31 6.00 -5.86 9.60
C THR A 31 4.59 -6.04 9.04
N LYS A 32 3.97 -7.21 9.26
CA LYS A 32 2.58 -7.48 8.85
C LYS A 32 1.61 -6.48 9.47
N ASN A 33 1.71 -6.25 10.77
CA ASN A 33 0.85 -5.30 11.48
C ASN A 33 1.00 -3.87 10.95
N ARG A 34 2.23 -3.45 10.60
CA ARG A 34 2.49 -2.14 10.02
C ARG A 34 1.88 -2.02 8.62
N VAL A 35 2.06 -3.03 7.76
CA VAL A 35 1.49 -3.06 6.41
C VAL A 35 -0.04 -3.01 6.45
N LEU A 36 -0.68 -3.81 7.31
CA LEU A 36 -2.13 -3.79 7.47
C LEU A 36 -2.64 -2.44 7.99
N ARG A 37 -1.91 -1.81 8.91
CA ARG A 37 -2.26 -0.47 9.41
C ARG A 37 -2.19 0.57 8.30
N MET A 38 -1.15 0.52 7.45
CA MET A 38 -1.05 1.40 6.29
C MET A 38 -2.18 1.16 5.29
N ALA A 39 -2.48 -0.10 4.98
CA ALA A 39 -3.57 -0.45 4.06
C ALA A 39 -4.92 0.12 4.54
N ARG A 40 -5.20 0.08 5.85
CA ARG A 40 -6.43 0.66 6.42
C ARG A 40 -6.44 2.19 6.42
N ALA A 41 -5.29 2.82 6.62
CA ALA A 41 -5.19 4.28 6.69
C ALA A 41 -5.18 4.95 5.30
N LEU A 42 -4.68 4.27 4.27
CA LEU A 42 -4.46 4.86 2.95
C LEU A 42 -5.75 5.35 2.26
N PRO A 43 -6.88 4.60 2.22
CA PRO A 43 -8.10 5.08 1.58
C PRO A 43 -8.67 6.37 2.17
N PRO A 44 -8.91 6.49 3.48
CA PRO A 44 -9.44 7.74 4.04
C PRO A 44 -8.46 8.90 3.87
N THR A 45 -7.15 8.67 4.02
CA THR A 45 -6.13 9.71 3.77
C THR A 45 -6.14 10.18 2.31
N ALA A 46 -6.27 9.26 1.35
CA ALA A 46 -6.33 9.61 -0.06
C ALA A 46 -7.58 10.43 -0.40
N ARG A 47 -8.73 10.09 0.20
CA ARG A 47 -9.98 10.86 0.05
C ARG A 47 -9.89 12.25 0.67
N GLN A 48 -9.30 12.37 1.85
CA GLN A 48 -9.06 13.67 2.49
C GLN A 48 -8.16 14.56 1.63
N LEU A 49 -7.08 14.01 1.07
CA LEU A 49 -6.21 14.75 0.17
C LEU A 49 -6.91 15.16 -1.12
N GLN A 50 -7.73 14.29 -1.72
CA GLN A 50 -8.51 14.60 -2.92
C GLN A 50 -9.46 15.78 -2.71
N ALA A 51 -9.98 15.98 -1.50
CA ALA A 51 -10.89 17.08 -1.18
C ALA A 51 -10.19 18.45 -1.07
N LEU A 52 -8.86 18.51 -1.06
CA LEU A 52 -8.14 19.78 -0.96
C LEU A 52 -8.15 20.52 -2.31
N PRO A 53 -8.22 21.86 -2.32
CA PRO A 53 -8.33 22.65 -3.55
C PRO A 53 -7.28 22.35 -4.64
N PRO A 54 -6.00 22.08 -4.33
CA PRO A 54 -5.01 21.74 -5.36
C PRO A 54 -5.27 20.42 -6.10
N PHE A 55 -6.07 19.53 -5.50
CA PHE A 55 -6.30 18.16 -5.98
C PHE A 55 -7.77 17.88 -6.32
N ALA A 56 -8.67 18.80 -5.93
CA ALA A 56 -10.09 18.75 -6.25
C ALA A 56 -10.30 18.75 -7.77
N ASP A 57 -11.32 18.02 -8.22
CA ASP A 57 -11.77 17.91 -9.61
C ASP A 57 -10.72 17.43 -10.63
N GLN A 58 -9.56 16.95 -10.17
CA GLN A 58 -8.51 16.39 -11.03
C GLN A 58 -8.82 14.92 -11.38
N PRO A 59 -9.07 14.56 -12.65
CA PRO A 59 -9.41 13.20 -13.03
C PRO A 59 -8.30 12.18 -12.73
N ILE A 60 -7.03 12.62 -12.79
CA ILE A 60 -5.88 11.78 -12.44
C ILE A 60 -5.86 11.45 -10.94
N ILE A 61 -6.23 12.40 -10.08
CA ILE A 61 -6.31 12.18 -8.63
C ILE A 61 -7.43 11.18 -8.32
N ALA A 62 -8.59 11.32 -8.97
CA ALA A 62 -9.68 10.35 -8.83
C ALA A 62 -9.23 8.92 -9.19
N LYS A 63 -8.50 8.75 -10.31
CA LYS A 63 -7.93 7.44 -10.70
C LYS A 63 -6.95 6.89 -9.66
N ILE A 64 -6.10 7.73 -9.09
CA ILE A 64 -5.14 7.33 -8.04
C ILE A 64 -5.89 6.87 -6.78
N VAL A 65 -6.89 7.62 -6.33
CA VAL A 65 -7.69 7.28 -5.14
C VAL A 65 -8.41 5.95 -5.34
N THR A 66 -9.09 5.76 -6.49
CA THR A 66 -9.75 4.48 -6.81
C THR A 66 -8.76 3.32 -6.83
N LEU A 67 -7.55 3.52 -7.36
CA LEU A 67 -6.51 2.50 -7.39
C LEU A 67 -5.99 2.14 -5.99
N ILE A 68 -5.89 3.12 -5.09
CA ILE A 68 -5.55 2.89 -3.68
C ILE A 68 -6.63 2.01 -3.05
N GLU A 69 -7.90 2.42 -3.17
CA GLU A 69 -9.05 1.68 -2.62
C GLU A 69 -9.08 0.23 -3.09
N GLN A 70 -8.96 -0.01 -4.40
CA GLN A 70 -8.93 -1.35 -4.98
C GLN A 70 -7.81 -2.24 -4.45
N ARG A 71 -6.62 -1.66 -4.20
CA ARG A 71 -5.45 -2.44 -3.72
C ARG A 71 -5.45 -2.69 -2.22
N THR A 72 -6.15 -1.86 -1.47
CA THR A 72 -6.31 -1.99 -0.02
C THR A 72 -7.56 -2.77 0.39
N ALA A 73 -8.50 -2.98 -0.54
CA ALA A 73 -9.61 -3.90 -0.37
C ALA A 73 -9.07 -5.34 -0.31
N TRP A 74 -8.91 -5.85 0.91
CA TRP A 74 -8.50 -7.21 1.25
C TRP A 74 -9.53 -7.85 2.16
#